data_AF-A0A382NII0-F1
#
_entry.id   AF-A0A382NII0-F1
#
_cell.length_a   1.000
_cell.length_b   1.000
_cell.length_c   1.000
_cell.angle_alpha   90.00
_cell.angle_beta   90.00
_cell.angle_gamma   90.00
#
_symmetry.space_group_name_H-M   'P 1'
#
loop_
_entity.id
_entity.type
_entity.pdbx_description
1 polymer ?
#
loop_
_entity_poly.entity_id
_entity_poly.type
_entity_poly.pdbx_seq_one_letter_code
_entity_poly.pdbx_strand_id
1 'polypeptide(L)'
;MDTLFSKEVGGPGNTGYDLIRLDDDCSYVLAGKKTKRPWLLKVDESGNEVWSRVFDEIPQPQGDFGDGYQFATAVNQTSDGGFILCSSVYPTHPSYGTGYVIKADSAGQTEWLTELD
;
A
#
# COMPACT_ATOMS: atom_id res chain seq x y z
N MET A 1 -8.00 -3.84 32.71
CA MET A 1 -7.89 -3.12 31.43
C MET A 1 -7.69 -4.20 30.39
N ASP A 2 -8.80 -4.75 29.90
CA ASP A 2 -8.77 -5.83 28.92
C ASP A 2 -8.52 -5.23 27.54
N THR A 3 -7.59 -5.83 26.81
CA THR A 3 -7.40 -5.50 25.40
C THR A 3 -8.66 -5.96 24.65
N LEU A 4 -9.50 -5.00 24.25
CA LEU A 4 -10.56 -5.19 23.27
C LEU A 4 -9.90 -5.81 22.02
N PHE A 5 -10.29 -7.05 21.70
CA PHE A 5 -10.06 -7.82 20.48
C PHE A 5 -8.90 -7.42 19.55
N SER A 6 -7.95 -8.34 19.32
CA SER A 6 -6.94 -8.20 18.27
C SER A 6 -7.13 -9.26 17.19
N LYS A 7 -6.94 -8.87 15.93
CA LYS A 7 -6.98 -9.75 14.75
C LYS A 7 -5.85 -9.40 13.81
N GLU A 8 -5.10 -10.41 13.38
CA GLU A 8 -4.06 -10.24 12.36
C GLU A 8 -4.72 -10.26 10.97
N VAL A 9 -4.37 -9.30 10.12
CA VAL A 9 -4.86 -9.19 8.74
C VAL A 9 -3.67 -8.95 7.81
N GLY A 10 -3.69 -9.58 6.63
CA GLY A 10 -2.63 -9.48 5.64
C GLY A 10 -1.55 -10.56 5.73
N GLY A 11 -1.34 -11.19 6.90
CA GLY A 11 -0.40 -12.30 7.10
C GLY A 11 1.06 -11.87 7.34
N PRO A 12 1.94 -12.83 7.65
CA PRO A 12 3.27 -12.56 8.19
C PRO A 12 4.20 -11.86 7.18
N GLY A 13 5.05 -10.96 7.68
CA GLY A 13 6.08 -10.27 6.88
C GLY A 13 5.60 -9.04 6.10
N ASN A 14 4.31 -8.72 6.21
CA ASN A 14 3.70 -7.52 5.65
C ASN A 14 3.73 -6.38 6.67
N THR A 15 3.78 -5.14 6.20
CA THR A 15 3.94 -3.97 7.06
C THR A 15 3.02 -2.87 6.58
N GLY A 16 2.21 -2.31 7.48
CA GLY A 16 1.44 -1.10 7.22
C GLY A 16 2.21 0.16 7.59
N TYR A 17 2.02 1.22 6.81
CA TYR A 17 2.69 2.50 6.97
C TYR A 17 1.69 3.65 7.16
N ASP A 18 0.56 3.60 6.46
CA ASP A 18 -0.49 4.61 6.54
C ASP A 18 -1.87 3.95 6.48
N LEU A 19 -2.88 4.61 7.04
CA LEU A 19 -4.25 4.12 7.08
C LEU A 19 -5.24 5.29 7.06
N ILE A 20 -6.23 5.19 6.18
CA ILE A 20 -7.36 6.12 6.09
C ILE A 20 -8.67 5.40 6.38
N ARG A 21 -9.62 6.13 6.94
CA ARG A 21 -11.02 5.70 7.06
C ARG A 21 -11.78 6.21 5.85
N LEU A 22 -12.66 5.39 5.28
CA LEU A 22 -13.56 5.81 4.20
C LEU A 22 -14.90 6.27 4.76
N ASP A 23 -15.42 7.37 4.22
CA ASP A 23 -16.65 8.00 4.72
C ASP A 23 -17.93 7.31 4.22
N ASP A 24 -17.85 6.55 3.13
CA ASP A 24 -18.99 5.94 2.45
C ASP A 24 -19.52 4.66 3.13
N ASP A 25 -18.62 3.79 3.58
CA ASP A 25 -18.96 2.48 4.17
C ASP A 25 -18.30 2.21 5.53
N CYS A 26 -17.68 3.24 6.14
CA CYS A 26 -16.94 3.14 7.41
C CYS A 26 -15.79 2.11 7.40
N SER A 27 -15.36 1.66 6.22
CA SER A 27 -14.20 0.80 6.06
C SER A 27 -12.90 1.57 6.25
N TYR A 28 -11.79 0.82 6.23
CA TYR A 28 -10.45 1.38 6.31
C TYR A 28 -9.60 0.86 5.17
N VAL A 29 -8.73 1.72 4.66
CA VAL A 29 -7.74 1.37 3.64
C VAL A 29 -6.34 1.63 4.20
N LEU A 30 -5.52 0.59 4.18
CA LEU A 30 -4.14 0.60 4.64
C LEU A 30 -3.20 0.55 3.45
N ALA A 31 -2.17 1.39 3.49
CA ALA A 31 -1.04 1.33 2.58
C ALA A 31 0.19 0.75 3.27
N GLY A 32 0.95 -0.02 2.50
CA GLY A 32 2.25 -0.45 2.96
C GLY A 32 2.98 -1.40 2.02
N LYS A 33 3.50 -2.48 2.59
CA LYS A 33 4.35 -3.46 1.92
C LYS A 33 3.78 -4.87 2.05
N LYS A 34 3.64 -5.54 0.91
CA LYS A 34 3.43 -6.99 0.82
C LYS A 34 4.35 -7.55 -0.24
N THR A 35 4.98 -8.70 0.03
CA THR A 35 5.89 -9.36 -0.94
C THR A 35 6.94 -8.43 -1.59
N LYS A 36 7.55 -7.52 -0.79
CA LYS A 36 8.55 -6.52 -1.25
C LYS A 36 8.01 -5.48 -2.25
N ARG A 37 6.70 -5.32 -2.33
CA ARG A 37 5.99 -4.42 -3.25
C ARG A 37 5.06 -3.47 -2.49
N PRO A 38 4.72 -2.32 -3.07
CA PRO A 38 3.64 -1.48 -2.58
C PRO A 38 2.33 -2.29 -2.49
N TRP A 39 1.56 -2.03 -1.45
CA TRP A 39 0.39 -2.82 -1.12
C TRP A 39 -0.73 -1.94 -0.57
N LEU A 40 -1.95 -2.25 -1.00
CA LEU A 40 -3.18 -1.76 -0.40
C LEU A 40 -4.01 -2.91 0.18
N LEU A 41 -4.63 -2.64 1.33
CA LEU A 41 -5.58 -3.53 1.98
C LEU A 41 -6.81 -2.73 2.36
N LYS A 42 -7.99 -3.20 1.96
CA LYS A 42 -9.26 -2.71 2.50
C LYS A 42 -9.78 -3.69 3.54
N VAL A 43 -10.18 -3.15 4.69
CA VAL A 43 -10.88 -3.90 5.74
C VAL A 43 -12.20 -3.23 6.07
N ASP A 44 -13.21 -4.02 6.44
CA ASP A 44 -14.47 -3.49 6.95
C ASP A 44 -14.31 -2.91 8.37
N GLU A 45 -15.39 -2.33 8.90
CA GLU A 45 -15.40 -1.73 10.24
C GLU A 45 -15.06 -2.75 11.36
N SER A 46 -15.28 -4.04 11.10
CA SER A 46 -14.95 -5.14 12.04
C SER A 46 -13.51 -5.66 11.88
N GLY A 47 -12.72 -5.07 10.98
CA GLY A 47 -11.36 -5.51 10.68
C GLY A 47 -11.30 -6.80 9.85
N ASN A 48 -12.34 -7.14 9.10
CA ASN A 48 -12.29 -8.24 8.13
C ASN A 48 -11.75 -7.73 6.80
N GLU A 49 -10.86 -8.50 6.17
CA GLU A 49 -10.37 -8.22 4.83
C GLU A 49 -11.52 -8.21 3.82
N VAL A 50 -11.66 -7.10 3.09
CA VAL A 50 -12.57 -6.96 1.96
C VAL A 50 -11.82 -7.27 0.67
N TRP A 51 -10.64 -6.66 0.49
CA TRP A 51 -9.74 -6.97 -0.63
C TRP A 51 -8.29 -6.62 -0.32
N SER A 52 -7.37 -7.23 -1.07
CA SER A 52 -5.91 -7.04 -0.97
C SER A 52 -5.33 -6.81 -2.37
N ARG A 53 -4.48 -5.79 -2.55
CA ARG A 53 -3.90 -5.40 -3.84
C ARG A 53 -2.41 -5.14 -3.72
N VAL A 54 -1.63 -5.93 -4.43
CA VAL A 54 -0.19 -5.71 -4.58
C VAL A 54 0.03 -5.05 -5.94
N PHE A 55 0.84 -4.00 -5.98
CA PHE A 55 1.19 -3.29 -7.22
C PHE A 55 2.39 -3.96 -7.87
N ASP A 56 2.19 -5.15 -8.44
CA ASP A 56 3.23 -5.99 -9.04
C ASP A 56 3.73 -5.47 -10.39
N GLU A 57 2.96 -4.59 -11.04
CA GLU A 57 3.32 -3.90 -12.27
C GLU A 57 4.42 -2.85 -12.08
N ILE A 58 4.71 -2.45 -10.84
CA ILE A 58 5.81 -1.54 -10.54
C ILE A 58 7.13 -2.31 -10.69
N PRO A 59 8.07 -1.81 -11.52
CA PRO A 59 9.36 -2.45 -11.69
C PRO A 59 10.09 -2.60 -10.36
N GLN A 60 10.57 -3.82 -10.10
CA GLN A 60 11.44 -4.06 -8.97
C GLN A 60 12.73 -3.25 -9.15
N PRO A 61 13.20 -2.55 -8.10
CA PRO A 61 14.52 -1.95 -8.15
C PRO A 61 15.56 -3.03 -8.41
N GLN A 62 16.29 -2.90 -9.52
CA GLN A 62 17.40 -3.78 -9.89
C GLN A 62 18.73 -3.12 -9.54
N GLY A 63 19.74 -3.95 -9.26
CA GLY A 63 21.11 -3.49 -9.05
C GLY A 63 22.03 -4.62 -8.60
N ASP A 64 23.33 -4.35 -8.61
CA ASP A 64 24.39 -5.31 -8.23
C ASP A 64 24.35 -5.73 -6.75
N PHE A 65 23.50 -5.08 -5.96
CA PHE A 65 23.37 -5.28 -4.51
C PHE A 65 22.19 -6.20 -4.15
N GLY A 66 21.60 -6.85 -5.15
CA GLY A 66 20.46 -7.75 -5.02
C GLY A 66 19.12 -7.04 -5.09
N ASP A 67 18.07 -7.84 -5.01
CA ASP A 67 16.67 -7.43 -5.10
C ASP A 67 16.28 -6.42 -4.00
N GLY A 68 16.17 -5.15 -4.38
CA GLY A 68 15.54 -4.12 -3.58
C GLY A 68 14.06 -4.41 -3.33
N TYR A 69 13.46 -3.66 -2.41
CA TYR A 69 12.02 -3.69 -2.19
C TYR A 69 11.44 -2.29 -2.13
N GLN A 70 10.15 -2.21 -2.43
CA GLN A 70 9.37 -0.98 -2.43
C GLN A 70 8.16 -1.13 -1.50
N PHE A 71 7.64 -0.01 -1.04
CA PHE A 71 6.47 0.06 -0.17
C PHE A 71 5.70 1.34 -0.44
N ALA A 72 4.39 1.30 -0.26
CA ALA A 72 3.58 2.51 -0.22
C ALA A 72 3.78 3.21 1.12
N THR A 73 4.03 4.52 1.09
CA THR A 73 4.34 5.33 2.28
C THR A 73 3.15 6.15 2.77
N ALA A 74 2.19 6.44 1.89
CA ALA A 74 1.01 7.23 2.19
C ALA A 74 -0.14 6.84 1.26
N VAL A 75 -1.36 7.04 1.72
CA VAL A 75 -2.59 6.86 0.93
C VAL A 75 -3.59 7.96 1.23
N ASN A 76 -4.33 8.38 0.21
CA ASN A 76 -5.49 9.24 0.39
C ASN A 76 -6.64 8.81 -0.53
N GLN A 77 -7.87 9.05 -0.11
CA GLN A 77 -9.05 8.81 -0.95
C GLN A 77 -9.21 9.96 -1.94
N THR A 78 -9.52 9.64 -3.18
CA THR A 78 -9.79 10.64 -4.22
C THR A 78 -11.29 10.89 -4.37
N SER A 79 -11.66 12.06 -4.91
CA SER A 79 -13.08 12.47 -5.01
C SER A 79 -13.95 11.60 -5.93
N ASP A 80 -13.31 10.81 -6.79
CA ASP A 80 -13.96 9.79 -7.63
C ASP A 80 -14.17 8.45 -6.90
N GLY A 81 -13.82 8.38 -5.60
CA GLY A 81 -13.91 7.18 -4.77
C GLY A 81 -12.72 6.23 -4.88
N GLY A 82 -11.70 6.57 -5.67
CA GLY A 82 -10.45 5.83 -5.75
C GLY A 82 -9.43 6.21 -4.69
N PHE A 83 -8.16 5.86 -4.95
CA PHE A 83 -7.04 6.10 -4.03
C PHE A 83 -5.83 6.68 -4.76
N ILE A 84 -5.13 7.60 -4.11
CA ILE A 84 -3.82 8.10 -4.54
C ILE A 84 -2.76 7.72 -3.50
N LEU A 85 -1.61 7.25 -3.96
CA LEU A 85 -0.51 6.78 -3.12
C LEU A 85 0.82 7.28 -3.62
N CYS A 86 1.79 7.35 -2.70
CA CYS A 86 3.20 7.45 -3.04
C CYS A 86 3.91 6.17 -2.58
N SER A 87 4.88 5.70 -3.38
CA SER A 87 5.77 4.60 -3.02
C SER A 87 7.22 5.03 -2.97
N SER A 88 8.01 4.34 -2.15
CA SER A 88 9.47 4.53 -2.06
C SER A 88 10.19 3.20 -2.13
N VAL A 89 11.40 3.23 -2.67
CA VAL A 89 12.39 2.16 -2.51
C VAL A 89 12.94 2.16 -1.07
N TYR A 90 13.40 1.01 -0.60
CA TYR A 90 14.06 0.87 0.70
C TYR A 90 15.32 1.75 0.84
N PRO A 91 15.53 2.46 1.97
CA PRO A 91 16.60 3.44 2.13
C PRO A 91 18.03 2.98 1.87
N THR A 92 18.32 1.68 1.99
CA THR A 92 19.68 1.16 1.78
C THR A 92 19.92 0.65 0.35
N HIS A 93 18.95 0.77 -0.56
CA HIS A 93 19.11 0.36 -1.95
C HIS A 93 19.65 1.54 -2.79
N PRO A 94 20.50 1.32 -3.81
CA PRO A 94 21.03 2.41 -4.64
C PRO A 94 19.96 3.25 -5.35
N SER A 95 18.83 2.65 -5.69
CA SER A 95 17.66 3.35 -6.25
C SER A 95 16.81 4.07 -5.19
N TYR A 96 17.31 4.24 -3.96
CA TYR A 96 16.62 5.06 -2.98
C TYR A 96 16.47 6.49 -3.49
N GLY A 97 15.28 7.06 -3.30
CA GLY A 97 14.89 8.34 -3.90
C GLY A 97 14.04 8.20 -5.16
N THR A 98 14.03 7.02 -5.80
CA THR A 98 13.03 6.73 -6.83
C THR A 98 11.74 6.22 -6.18
N GLY A 99 10.63 6.45 -6.87
CA GLY A 99 9.31 6.12 -6.38
C GLY A 99 8.25 6.25 -7.45
N TYR A 100 7.01 6.02 -7.07
CA TYR A 100 5.87 6.18 -7.96
C TYR A 100 4.76 6.91 -7.23
N VAL A 101 4.07 7.78 -7.94
CA VAL A 101 2.69 8.16 -7.60
C VAL A 101 1.78 7.17 -8.30
N ILE A 102 0.87 6.58 -7.54
CA ILE A 102 -0.03 5.52 -8.02
C ILE A 102 -1.45 5.99 -7.81
N LYS A 103 -2.25 6.01 -8.87
CA LYS A 103 -3.70 6.16 -8.78
C LYS A 103 -4.36 4.81 -8.98
N ALA A 104 -5.25 4.49 -8.05
CA ALA A 104 -6.11 3.33 -8.13
C ALA A 104 -7.58 3.74 -8.10
N ASP A 105 -8.43 2.86 -8.64
CA ASP A 105 -9.88 2.95 -8.55
C ASP A 105 -10.39 2.53 -7.16
N SER A 106 -11.71 2.54 -6.97
CA SER A 106 -12.35 2.18 -5.69
C SER A 106 -12.20 0.69 -5.32
N ALA A 107 -11.85 -0.17 -6.27
CA ALA A 107 -11.53 -1.57 -6.06
C ALA A 107 -10.02 -1.81 -5.84
N GLY A 108 -9.23 -0.73 -5.77
CA GLY A 108 -7.79 -0.75 -5.60
C GLY A 108 -7.03 -1.22 -6.84
N GLN A 109 -7.65 -1.21 -8.02
CA GLN A 109 -7.02 -1.53 -9.29
C GLN A 109 -6.30 -0.29 -9.83
N THR A 110 -5.09 -0.45 -10.33
CA THR A 110 -4.30 0.65 -10.89
C THR A 110 -4.95 1.26 -12.13
N GLU A 111 -5.15 2.57 -12.10
CA GLU A 111 -5.58 3.36 -13.25
C GLU A 111 -4.36 3.92 -13.99
N TRP A 112 -3.40 4.46 -13.24
CA TRP A 112 -2.13 4.93 -13.76
C TRP A 112 -1.06 4.97 -12.66
N LEU A 113 0.18 4.95 -13.09
CA LEU A 113 1.35 5.20 -12.26
C LEU A 113 2.25 6.22 -12.94
N THR A 114 2.94 7.03 -12.15
CA THR A 114 3.92 8.02 -12.62
C THR A 114 5.19 7.84 -11.81
N GLU A 115 6.30 7.62 -12.49
CA GLU A 115 7.62 7.54 -11.87
C GLU A 115 8.06 8.91 -11.34
N LEU A 116 8.72 8.89 -10.18
CA LEU A 116 9.34 10.04 -9.56
C LEU A 116 10.84 9.99 -9.84
N ASP A 117 11.30 10.86 -10.74
CA ASP A 117 12.71 11.08 -11.12
C ASP A 117 13.32 12.30 -10.42
#